data_AF-A0A0P9GW35-F1
#
_entry.id   AF-A0A0P9GW35-F1
#
_cell.length_a   1.000
_cell.length_b   1.000
_cell.length_c   1.000
_cell.angle_alpha   90.00
_cell.angle_beta   90.00
_cell.angle_gamma   90.00
#
_symmetry.space_group_name_H-M   'P 1'
#
loop_
_entity.id
_entity.type
_entity.pdbx_description
1 polymer ?
#
loop_
_entity_poly.entity_id
_entity_poly.type
_entity_poly.pdbx_seq_one_letter_code
_entity_poly.pdbx_strand_id
1 'polypeptide(L)'
;MACLNDDVLHLIVDELAKHVDVRHEHPSRNDVLARICLASRSLAQVARRRLWRDIEISQGRQLEMLKAACSADGRGEGTTTYTVRWSWTANAALVDLVDVARWLPAVADLRVHGSWTDLDLSVAQKYTCLRRLTLVGVRLSLREPVVLPQLEELSIYNVSTHSSLPCRLFDPVALPALRAVRLAGFSDYQSYDTFQLADILSPAILAQLDCIQTDPSALELDGALARGDSPPVLVKLVSIPPTLPRHALFQSPRAFFTGFDTPYTSRPAPAVVPPDAHTPFVAVFPRSLEASSSAAPGAALAIEDFKVACRERGHDVVDGGERPGDSLEALSPGFLRWARARKAAQAAAGH
;
A
#
# COMPACT_ATOMS: atom_id res chain seq x y z
N MET A 1 14.70 -3.63 44.74
CA MET A 1 14.76 -3.73 43.26
C MET A 1 13.64 -2.89 42.70
N ALA A 2 13.95 -1.82 41.97
CA ALA A 2 12.93 -1.01 41.30
C ALA A 2 12.38 -1.82 40.11
N CYS A 3 11.06 -2.08 40.10
CA CYS A 3 10.40 -2.69 38.95
C CYS A 3 10.22 -1.59 37.89
N LEU A 4 10.71 -1.84 36.67
CA LEU A 4 10.41 -0.96 35.54
C LEU A 4 8.91 -1.06 35.26
N ASN A 5 8.23 0.08 35.07
CA ASN A 5 6.81 0.11 34.74
C ASN A 5 6.58 -0.61 33.40
N ASP A 6 5.60 -1.51 33.34
CA ASP A 6 5.21 -2.25 32.13
C ASP A 6 4.89 -1.32 30.95
N ASP A 7 4.33 -0.13 31.21
CA ASP A 7 4.08 0.88 30.16
C ASP A 7 5.38 1.39 29.52
N VAL A 8 6.43 1.53 30.32
CA VAL A 8 7.76 1.95 29.83
C VAL A 8 8.40 0.80 29.04
N LEU A 9 8.23 -0.45 29.49
CA LEU A 9 8.67 -1.62 28.72
C LEU A 9 7.94 -1.74 27.38
N HIS A 10 6.63 -1.47 27.35
CA HIS A 10 5.86 -1.41 26.11
C HIS A 10 6.41 -0.35 25.14
N LEU A 11 6.71 0.85 25.63
CA LEU A 11 7.30 1.93 24.82
C LEU A 11 8.70 1.58 24.30
N ILE A 12 9.55 0.99 25.13
CA ILE A 12 10.90 0.57 24.74
C ILE A 12 10.83 -0.51 23.66
N VAL A 13 10.00 -1.53 23.85
CA VAL A 13 9.82 -2.60 22.87
C VAL A 13 9.24 -2.05 21.56
N ASP A 14 8.32 -1.09 21.63
CA ASP A 14 7.77 -0.42 20.46
C ASP A 14 8.85 0.37 19.70
N GLU A 15 9.73 1.07 20.40
CA GLU A 15 10.80 1.84 19.76
C GLU A 15 11.86 0.93 19.12
N LEU A 16 12.26 -0.14 19.82
CA LEU A 16 13.17 -1.15 19.28
C LEU A 16 12.60 -1.86 18.05
N ALA A 17 11.27 -2.04 18.00
CA ALA A 17 10.58 -2.62 16.85
C ALA A 17 10.45 -1.67 15.65
N LYS A 18 10.63 -0.35 15.83
CA LYS A 18 10.57 0.65 14.74
C LYS A 18 11.88 0.78 13.96
N HIS A 19 13.03 0.52 14.60
CA HIS A 19 14.36 0.68 14.00
C HIS A 19 14.79 -0.51 13.12
N VAL A 20 14.02 -0.78 12.07
CA VAL A 20 14.41 -1.72 11.02
C VAL A 20 14.77 -0.91 9.78
N ASP A 21 16.07 -0.70 9.59
CA ASP A 21 16.59 -0.05 8.39
C ASP A 21 16.46 -1.01 7.19
N VAL A 22 16.17 -0.46 6.01
CA VAL A 22 15.80 -1.19 4.78
C VAL A 22 17.01 -1.87 4.11
N ARG A 23 18.19 -1.74 4.70
CA ARG A 23 19.43 -2.37 4.22
C ARG A 23 19.49 -3.80 4.76
N HIS A 24 19.79 -4.76 3.89
CA HIS A 24 19.86 -6.20 4.18
C HIS A 24 20.82 -6.64 5.31
N GLU A 25 21.38 -5.70 6.07
CA GLU A 25 22.35 -5.90 7.15
C GLU A 25 21.72 -5.86 8.55
N HIS A 26 20.43 -5.53 8.68
CA HIS A 26 19.76 -5.43 9.98
C HIS A 26 18.64 -6.48 10.18
N PRO A 27 18.51 -7.02 11.41
CA PRO A 27 17.49 -8.00 11.74
C PRO A 27 16.09 -7.42 11.53
N SER A 28 15.17 -8.24 11.02
CA SER A 28 13.78 -7.80 10.85
C SER A 28 13.14 -7.46 12.20
N ARG A 29 12.04 -6.71 12.21
CA ARG A 29 11.27 -6.40 13.43
C ARG A 29 10.95 -7.68 14.21
N ASN A 30 10.57 -8.74 13.50
CA ASN A 30 10.24 -10.03 14.09
C ASN A 30 11.46 -10.71 14.70
N ASP A 31 12.64 -10.58 14.09
CA ASP A 31 13.89 -11.09 14.67
C ASP A 31 14.28 -10.33 15.95
N VAL A 32 14.14 -9.01 15.96
CA VAL A 32 14.38 -8.18 17.14
C VAL A 32 13.43 -8.57 18.27
N LEU A 33 12.12 -8.67 17.99
CA LEU A 33 11.11 -9.07 18.96
C LEU A 33 11.31 -10.53 19.44
N ALA A 34 11.73 -11.44 18.57
CA ALA A 34 12.05 -12.82 18.93
C ALA A 34 13.27 -12.87 19.87
N ARG A 35 14.32 -12.09 19.60
CA ARG A 35 15.48 -11.96 20.50
C ARG A 35 15.08 -11.36 21.86
N ILE A 36 14.21 -10.35 21.88
CA ILE A 36 13.66 -9.77 23.11
C ILE A 36 12.89 -10.83 23.93
N CYS A 37 12.16 -11.74 23.26
CA CYS A 37 11.47 -12.84 23.93
C CYS A 37 12.42 -13.83 24.63
N LEU A 38 13.67 -13.91 24.21
CA LEU A 38 14.68 -14.79 24.84
C LEU A 38 15.37 -14.13 26.02
N ALA A 39 15.32 -12.80 26.15
CA ALA A 39 16.06 -12.06 27.17
C ALA A 39 15.45 -12.16 28.57
N SER A 40 14.12 -12.19 28.70
CA SER A 40 13.42 -12.28 30.00
C SER A 40 11.97 -12.74 29.82
N ARG A 41 11.38 -13.33 30.87
CA ARG A 41 9.96 -13.72 30.89
C ARG A 41 9.01 -12.52 30.79
N SER A 42 9.32 -11.41 31.46
CA SER A 42 8.49 -10.20 31.40
C SER A 42 8.50 -9.57 30.01
N LEU A 43 9.70 -9.44 29.42
CA LEU A 43 9.89 -8.97 28.05
C LEU A 43 9.23 -9.91 27.03
N ALA A 44 9.29 -11.23 27.25
CA ALA A 44 8.61 -12.19 26.41
C ALA A 44 7.10 -11.99 26.40
N GLN A 45 6.48 -11.69 27.53
CA GLN A 45 5.03 -11.44 27.59
C GLN A 45 4.62 -10.22 26.76
N VAL A 46 5.38 -9.13 26.87
CA VAL A 46 5.15 -7.88 26.13
C VAL A 46 5.43 -8.06 24.63
N ALA A 47 6.59 -8.61 24.27
CA ALA A 47 7.00 -8.80 22.89
C ALA A 47 6.15 -9.83 22.16
N ARG A 48 5.67 -10.88 22.83
CA ARG A 48 4.75 -11.87 22.22
C ARG A 48 3.46 -11.21 21.74
N ARG A 49 2.82 -10.35 22.53
CA ARG A 49 1.60 -9.65 22.08
C ARG A 49 1.83 -8.86 20.80
N ARG A 50 3.03 -8.27 20.64
CA ARG A 50 3.43 -7.52 19.44
C ARG A 50 3.78 -8.41 18.25
N LEU A 51 4.40 -9.57 18.49
CA LEU A 51 4.68 -10.58 17.46
C LEU A 51 3.39 -11.16 16.87
N TRP A 52 2.37 -11.36 17.71
CA TRP A 52 1.09 -11.91 17.27
C TRP A 52 0.18 -10.89 16.58
N ARG A 53 0.50 -9.58 16.67
CA ARG A 53 -0.28 -8.53 16.00
C ARG A 53 -0.11 -8.54 14.48
N ASP A 54 1.09 -8.88 14.01
CA ASP A 54 1.46 -8.90 12.60
C ASP A 54 2.09 -10.24 12.26
N ILE A 55 1.31 -11.11 11.61
CA ILE A 55 1.72 -12.46 11.26
C ILE A 55 2.02 -12.52 9.77
N GLU A 56 3.16 -13.10 9.41
CA GLU A 56 3.51 -13.42 8.04
C GLU A 56 3.72 -14.93 7.89
N ILE A 57 3.12 -15.53 6.87
CA ILE A 57 3.37 -16.92 6.49
C ILE A 57 3.67 -17.05 4.99
N SER A 58 4.48 -18.04 4.65
CA SER A 58 4.84 -18.38 3.27
C SER A 58 4.75 -19.88 2.97
N GLN A 59 4.57 -20.73 3.99
CA GLN A 59 4.59 -22.18 3.84
C GLN A 59 3.44 -22.87 4.58
N GLY A 60 2.99 -24.01 4.04
CA GLY A 60 1.96 -24.86 4.65
C GLY A 60 2.33 -25.33 6.07
N ARG A 61 3.60 -25.61 6.35
CA ARG A 61 4.05 -25.97 7.70
C ARG A 61 3.82 -24.84 8.70
N GLN A 62 4.04 -23.59 8.30
CA GLN A 62 3.79 -22.42 9.17
C GLN A 62 2.30 -22.25 9.42
N LEU A 63 1.47 -22.51 8.41
CA LEU A 63 0.02 -22.53 8.56
C LEU A 63 -0.41 -23.58 9.61
N GLU A 64 0.09 -24.80 9.55
CA GLU A 64 -0.25 -25.82 10.56
C GLU A 64 0.21 -25.44 11.97
N MET A 65 1.39 -24.84 12.11
CA MET A 65 1.86 -24.30 13.38
C MET A 65 0.97 -23.17 13.90
N LEU A 66 0.52 -22.27 13.01
CA LEU A 66 -0.40 -21.19 13.34
C LEU A 66 -1.73 -21.74 13.87
N LYS A 67 -2.33 -22.70 13.16
CA LYS A 67 -3.57 -23.36 13.56
C LYS A 67 -3.43 -24.01 14.94
N ALA A 68 -2.35 -24.76 15.17
CA ALA A 68 -2.09 -25.40 16.45
C ALA A 68 -1.94 -24.38 17.60
N ALA A 69 -1.20 -23.30 17.38
CA ALA A 69 -0.99 -22.26 18.39
C ALA A 69 -2.27 -21.46 18.70
N CYS A 70 -3.11 -21.20 17.70
CA CYS A 70 -4.40 -20.53 17.92
C CYS A 70 -5.38 -21.42 18.68
N SER A 71 -5.44 -22.71 18.36
CA SER A 71 -6.32 -23.67 19.04
C SER A 71 -5.92 -23.94 20.49
N ALA A 72 -4.62 -23.89 20.82
CA ALA A 72 -4.15 -24.16 22.18
C ALA A 72 -4.39 -22.99 23.15
N ASP A 73 -4.14 -21.75 22.68
CA ASP A 73 -3.96 -20.59 23.57
C ASP A 73 -4.82 -19.36 23.19
N GLY A 74 -5.70 -19.46 22.17
CA GLY A 74 -6.53 -18.33 21.72
C GLY A 74 -5.74 -17.15 21.15
N ARG A 75 -4.46 -17.34 20.81
CA ARG A 75 -3.51 -16.25 20.48
C ARG A 75 -3.86 -15.47 19.22
N GLY A 76 -4.70 -16.02 18.34
CA GLY A 76 -5.10 -15.38 17.10
C GLY A 76 -6.05 -14.18 17.25
N GLU A 77 -6.67 -14.00 18.43
CA GLU A 77 -7.59 -12.89 18.68
C GLU A 77 -6.93 -11.51 18.61
N GLY A 78 -5.62 -11.42 18.84
CA GLY A 78 -4.86 -10.16 18.81
C GLY A 78 -4.27 -9.81 17.44
N THR A 79 -4.41 -10.68 16.43
CA THR A 79 -3.79 -10.48 15.12
C THR A 79 -4.58 -9.49 14.29
N THR A 80 -3.99 -8.32 14.01
CA THR A 80 -4.63 -7.26 13.22
C THR A 80 -4.14 -7.22 11.78
N THR A 81 -2.92 -7.71 11.51
CA THR A 81 -2.32 -7.75 10.17
C THR A 81 -1.91 -9.18 9.86
N TYR A 82 -2.29 -9.66 8.69
CA TYR A 82 -1.92 -10.98 8.21
C TYR A 82 -1.41 -10.90 6.78
N THR A 83 -0.17 -11.37 6.59
CA THR A 83 0.53 -11.36 5.31
C THR A 83 0.77 -12.79 4.85
N VAL A 84 0.34 -13.10 3.63
CA VAL A 84 0.63 -14.35 2.94
C VAL A 84 1.63 -14.08 1.82
N ARG A 85 2.79 -14.73 1.86
CA ARG A 85 3.79 -14.72 0.79
C ARG A 85 3.88 -16.08 0.14
N TRP A 86 2.99 -16.34 -0.80
CA TRP A 86 2.94 -17.61 -1.51
C TRP A 86 3.94 -17.65 -2.67
N SER A 87 4.57 -18.80 -2.82
CA SER A 87 5.38 -19.17 -3.99
C SER A 87 5.15 -20.64 -4.33
N TRP A 88 5.66 -21.10 -5.47
CA TRP A 88 5.54 -22.50 -5.88
C TRP A 88 6.21 -23.49 -4.91
N THR A 89 7.06 -23.02 -3.98
CA THR A 89 7.69 -23.86 -2.93
C THR A 89 6.92 -23.88 -1.62
N ALA A 90 5.77 -23.20 -1.53
CA ALA A 90 4.99 -23.06 -0.30
C ALA A 90 4.46 -24.40 0.26
N ASN A 91 4.40 -25.47 -0.54
CA ASN A 91 3.83 -26.77 -0.17
C ASN A 91 2.40 -26.67 0.40
N ALA A 92 1.61 -25.71 -0.10
CA ALA A 92 0.20 -25.51 0.22
C ALA A 92 -0.46 -24.71 -0.91
N ALA A 93 -1.78 -24.85 -1.09
CA ALA A 93 -2.50 -23.99 -2.01
C ALA A 93 -2.58 -22.57 -1.43
N LEU A 94 -2.54 -21.54 -2.29
CA LEU A 94 -2.64 -20.15 -1.86
C LEU A 94 -3.93 -19.91 -1.07
N VAL A 95 -5.05 -20.47 -1.53
CA VAL A 95 -6.35 -20.35 -0.86
C VAL A 95 -6.32 -20.89 0.57
N ASP A 96 -5.59 -21.97 0.84
CA ASP A 96 -5.49 -22.54 2.20
C ASP A 96 -4.70 -21.63 3.14
N LEU A 97 -3.69 -20.94 2.62
CA LEU A 97 -2.92 -19.96 3.39
C LEU A 97 -3.74 -18.70 3.71
N VAL A 98 -4.66 -18.33 2.82
CA VAL A 98 -5.54 -17.18 2.99
C VAL A 98 -6.78 -17.52 3.81
N ASP A 99 -7.29 -18.75 3.79
CA ASP A 99 -8.51 -19.14 4.49
C ASP A 99 -8.28 -19.38 6.00
N VAL A 100 -7.91 -18.33 6.73
CA VAL A 100 -7.58 -18.43 8.16
C VAL A 100 -8.42 -17.57 9.09
N ALA A 101 -9.46 -16.91 8.57
CA ALA A 101 -10.31 -16.00 9.34
C ALA A 101 -10.86 -16.62 10.64
N ARG A 102 -11.14 -17.94 10.64
CA ARG A 102 -11.61 -18.65 11.84
C ARG A 102 -10.58 -18.70 12.99
N TRP A 103 -9.29 -18.64 12.68
CA TRP A 103 -8.22 -18.62 13.68
C TRP A 103 -7.75 -17.19 13.98
N LEU A 104 -7.88 -16.29 13.01
CA LEU A 104 -7.45 -14.89 13.11
C LEU A 104 -8.65 -13.94 12.89
N PRO A 105 -9.64 -13.91 13.81
CA PRO A 105 -10.91 -13.21 13.58
C PRO A 105 -10.77 -11.68 13.56
N ALA A 106 -9.72 -11.13 14.19
CA ALA A 106 -9.52 -9.67 14.31
C ALA A 106 -8.70 -9.05 13.17
N VAL A 107 -8.40 -9.80 12.10
CA VAL A 107 -7.60 -9.30 10.99
C VAL A 107 -8.34 -8.17 10.28
N ALA A 108 -7.69 -7.00 10.27
CA ALA A 108 -8.17 -5.78 9.64
C ALA A 108 -7.33 -5.38 8.42
N ASP A 109 -6.13 -5.93 8.27
CA ASP A 109 -5.21 -5.73 7.15
C ASP A 109 -4.75 -7.10 6.63
N LEU A 110 -5.29 -7.50 5.48
CA LEU A 110 -4.92 -8.74 4.79
C LEU A 110 -4.05 -8.41 3.58
N ARG A 111 -2.88 -9.03 3.50
CA ARG A 111 -1.94 -8.86 2.38
C ARG A 111 -1.66 -10.21 1.75
N VAL A 112 -1.89 -10.33 0.46
CA VAL A 112 -1.70 -11.57 -0.28
C VAL A 112 -0.73 -11.32 -1.43
N HIS A 113 0.43 -11.94 -1.33
CA HIS A 113 1.45 -11.96 -2.37
C HIS A 113 1.47 -13.35 -2.99
N GLY A 114 1.07 -13.45 -4.25
CA GLY A 114 1.14 -14.65 -5.06
C GLY A 114 2.30 -14.60 -6.05
N SER A 115 2.45 -15.70 -6.78
CA SER A 115 3.35 -15.81 -7.93
C SER A 115 2.54 -16.16 -9.18
N TRP A 116 1.60 -15.28 -9.53
CA TRP A 116 0.63 -15.41 -10.63
C TRP A 116 -0.32 -16.61 -10.48
N THR A 117 -0.76 -16.85 -9.24
CA THR A 117 -1.60 -17.97 -8.85
C THR A 117 -3.05 -17.54 -8.70
N ASP A 118 -3.95 -18.46 -9.01
CA ASP A 118 -5.38 -18.23 -8.87
C ASP A 118 -5.76 -18.04 -7.40
N LEU A 119 -6.52 -16.98 -7.14
CA LEU A 119 -7.14 -16.67 -5.86
C LEU A 119 -8.63 -16.44 -6.09
N ASP A 120 -9.47 -17.21 -5.39
CA ASP A 120 -10.90 -16.89 -5.27
C ASP A 120 -11.08 -15.84 -4.18
N LEU A 121 -11.46 -14.63 -4.59
CA LEU A 121 -11.59 -13.49 -3.66
C LEU A 121 -12.73 -13.69 -2.65
N SER A 122 -13.65 -14.63 -2.89
CA SER A 122 -14.73 -14.97 -1.94
C SER A 122 -14.22 -15.36 -0.55
N VAL A 123 -12.99 -15.88 -0.44
CA VAL A 123 -12.35 -16.20 0.84
C VAL A 123 -12.21 -14.97 1.75
N ALA A 124 -12.04 -13.77 1.16
CA ALA A 124 -11.89 -12.54 1.92
C ALA A 124 -13.17 -12.16 2.69
N GLN A 125 -14.34 -12.63 2.26
CA GLN A 125 -15.63 -12.35 2.92
C GLN A 125 -15.72 -12.94 4.34
N LYS A 126 -14.90 -13.94 4.65
CA LYS A 126 -14.83 -14.55 5.98
C LYS A 126 -14.21 -13.61 7.03
N TYR A 127 -13.51 -12.57 6.59
CA TYR A 127 -12.85 -11.59 7.46
C TYR A 127 -13.79 -10.43 7.79
N THR A 128 -14.53 -10.55 8.89
CA THR A 128 -15.57 -9.60 9.30
C THR A 128 -15.02 -8.23 9.73
N CYS A 129 -13.75 -8.16 10.14
CA CYS A 129 -13.07 -6.93 10.53
C CYS A 129 -12.19 -6.33 9.42
N LEU A 130 -12.24 -6.87 8.20
CA LEU A 130 -11.34 -6.46 7.12
C LEU A 130 -11.58 -5.03 6.68
N ARG A 131 -10.58 -4.17 6.89
CA ARG A 131 -10.60 -2.75 6.48
C ARG A 131 -9.64 -2.46 5.33
N ARG A 132 -8.58 -3.26 5.19
CA ARG A 132 -7.54 -3.06 4.18
C ARG A 132 -7.19 -4.39 3.53
N LEU A 133 -7.19 -4.41 2.21
CA LEU A 133 -6.84 -5.58 1.41
C LEU A 133 -5.77 -5.21 0.40
N THR A 134 -4.67 -5.95 0.41
CA THR A 134 -3.59 -5.82 -0.57
C THR A 134 -3.42 -7.12 -1.34
N LEU A 135 -3.44 -7.04 -2.66
CA LEU A 135 -3.32 -8.16 -3.58
C LEU A 135 -2.14 -7.90 -4.52
N VAL A 136 -1.19 -8.82 -4.55
CA VAL A 136 0.07 -8.67 -5.29
C VAL A 136 0.32 -9.94 -6.08
N GLY A 137 0.48 -9.86 -7.41
CA GLY A 137 0.91 -11.01 -8.21
C GLY A 137 -0.07 -12.19 -8.18
N VAL A 138 -1.37 -11.94 -8.24
CA VAL A 138 -2.42 -12.99 -8.23
C VAL A 138 -3.30 -12.91 -9.47
N ARG A 139 -3.88 -14.05 -9.84
CA ARG A 139 -4.97 -14.13 -10.82
C ARG A 139 -6.28 -14.18 -10.06
N LEU A 140 -7.10 -13.15 -10.18
CA LEU A 140 -8.37 -13.09 -9.45
C LEU A 140 -9.47 -13.83 -10.21
N SER A 141 -10.13 -14.70 -9.47
CA SER A 141 -11.38 -15.33 -9.86
C SER A 141 -12.46 -14.96 -8.85
N LEU A 142 -13.71 -14.88 -9.32
CA LEU A 142 -14.89 -14.74 -8.48
C LEU A 142 -15.85 -15.86 -8.84
N ARG A 143 -15.97 -16.84 -7.96
CA ARG A 143 -17.03 -17.87 -8.07
C ARG A 143 -18.37 -17.31 -7.60
N GLU A 144 -18.33 -16.43 -6.61
CA GLU A 144 -19.50 -15.81 -5.98
C GLU A 144 -19.33 -14.28 -5.94
N PRO A 145 -20.43 -13.51 -5.86
CA PRO A 145 -20.34 -12.08 -5.55
C PRO A 145 -19.58 -11.87 -4.24
N VAL A 146 -18.64 -10.93 -4.23
CA VAL A 146 -17.85 -10.58 -3.06
C VAL A 146 -18.41 -9.32 -2.43
N VAL A 147 -18.83 -9.40 -1.18
CA VAL A 147 -19.27 -8.24 -0.39
C VAL A 147 -18.30 -8.04 0.77
N LEU A 148 -17.65 -6.88 0.83
CA LEU A 148 -16.69 -6.52 1.87
C LEU A 148 -17.13 -5.20 2.52
N PRO A 149 -18.12 -5.24 3.44
CA PRO A 149 -18.84 -4.06 3.88
C PRO A 149 -18.00 -3.08 4.71
N GLN A 150 -16.90 -3.55 5.30
CA GLN A 150 -15.98 -2.77 6.14
C GLN A 150 -14.71 -2.37 5.40
N LEU A 151 -14.53 -2.78 4.13
CA LEU A 151 -13.30 -2.52 3.38
C LEU A 151 -13.20 -1.04 3.04
N GLU A 152 -12.17 -0.39 3.56
CA GLU A 152 -11.89 1.03 3.36
C GLU A 152 -10.80 1.27 2.32
N GLU A 153 -9.83 0.36 2.23
CA GLU A 153 -8.69 0.48 1.32
C GLU A 153 -8.46 -0.82 0.54
N LEU A 154 -8.37 -0.71 -0.78
CA LEU A 154 -8.04 -1.81 -1.67
C LEU A 154 -6.79 -1.47 -2.48
N SER A 155 -5.75 -2.29 -2.37
CA SER A 155 -4.52 -2.15 -3.14
C SER A 155 -4.32 -3.39 -4.02
N ILE A 156 -4.19 -3.17 -5.32
CA ILE A 156 -4.02 -4.19 -6.34
C ILE A 156 -2.73 -3.88 -7.10
N TYR A 157 -1.81 -4.85 -7.14
CA TYR A 157 -0.51 -4.73 -7.79
C TYR A 157 -0.19 -5.96 -8.64
N ASN A 158 0.02 -5.78 -9.95
CA ASN A 158 0.34 -6.86 -10.88
C ASN A 158 -0.65 -8.02 -10.73
N VAL A 159 -1.93 -7.70 -10.84
CA VAL A 159 -3.02 -8.65 -10.70
C VAL A 159 -3.71 -8.75 -12.04
N SER A 160 -4.07 -9.96 -12.44
CA SER A 160 -4.87 -10.15 -13.65
C SER A 160 -6.20 -10.82 -13.35
N THR A 161 -7.22 -10.51 -14.12
CA THR A 161 -8.57 -11.05 -13.94
C THR A 161 -9.33 -11.08 -15.25
N HIS A 162 -10.52 -11.71 -15.29
CA HIS A 162 -11.36 -11.70 -16.48
C HIS A 162 -11.95 -10.31 -16.70
N SER A 163 -12.05 -9.84 -17.94
CA SER A 163 -12.57 -8.52 -18.31
C SER A 163 -13.95 -8.14 -17.72
N SER A 164 -14.80 -9.11 -17.38
CA SER A 164 -16.10 -8.88 -16.75
C SER A 164 -16.05 -8.65 -15.23
N LEU A 165 -14.90 -8.88 -14.60
CA LEU A 165 -14.75 -8.87 -13.15
C LEU A 165 -14.56 -7.46 -12.55
N PRO A 166 -13.77 -6.54 -13.12
CA PRO A 166 -13.49 -5.24 -12.50
C PRO A 166 -14.76 -4.46 -12.13
N CYS A 167 -15.74 -4.36 -13.03
CA CYS A 167 -16.98 -3.61 -12.76
C CYS A 167 -17.79 -4.22 -11.61
N ARG A 168 -17.73 -5.56 -11.43
CA ARG A 168 -18.38 -6.25 -10.31
C ARG A 168 -17.61 -6.09 -9.01
N LEU A 169 -16.28 -6.06 -9.10
CA LEU A 169 -15.40 -5.85 -7.95
C LEU A 169 -15.57 -4.45 -7.37
N PHE A 170 -15.72 -3.43 -8.23
CA PHE A 170 -15.90 -2.03 -7.83
C PHE A 170 -17.36 -1.59 -7.75
N ASP A 171 -18.28 -2.52 -7.47
CA ASP A 171 -19.67 -2.19 -7.19
C ASP A 171 -19.78 -1.49 -5.82
N PRO A 172 -20.33 -0.26 -5.74
CA PRO A 172 -20.48 0.46 -4.48
C PRO A 172 -21.36 -0.27 -3.46
N VAL A 173 -22.29 -1.14 -3.89
CA VAL A 173 -23.11 -1.95 -2.97
C VAL A 173 -22.27 -3.06 -2.33
N ALA A 174 -21.32 -3.62 -3.07
CA ALA A 174 -20.41 -4.64 -2.58
C ALA A 174 -19.33 -4.06 -1.65
N LEU A 175 -18.89 -2.83 -1.91
CA LEU A 175 -17.81 -2.13 -1.21
C LEU A 175 -18.25 -0.76 -0.66
N PRO A 176 -19.29 -0.68 0.21
CA PRO A 176 -19.90 0.58 0.62
C PRO A 176 -19.00 1.48 1.48
N ALA A 177 -18.00 0.89 2.15
CA ALA A 177 -17.04 1.62 2.99
C ALA A 177 -15.77 2.05 2.24
N LEU A 178 -15.60 1.68 0.97
CA LEU A 178 -14.35 1.90 0.24
C LEU A 178 -14.07 3.39 0.04
N ARG A 179 -12.91 3.84 0.48
CA ARG A 179 -12.47 5.24 0.39
C ARG A 179 -11.19 5.41 -0.40
N ALA A 180 -10.32 4.42 -0.46
CA ALA A 180 -9.07 4.55 -1.19
C ALA A 180 -8.77 3.31 -2.01
N VAL A 181 -8.35 3.55 -3.25
CA VAL A 181 -8.02 2.49 -4.18
C VAL A 181 -6.63 2.74 -4.75
N ARG A 182 -5.82 1.68 -4.77
CA ARG A 182 -4.57 1.64 -5.51
C ARG A 182 -4.63 0.56 -6.56
N LEU A 183 -4.35 0.92 -7.80
CA LEU A 183 -4.34 0.00 -8.95
C LEU A 183 -3.04 0.19 -9.70
N ALA A 184 -2.22 -0.84 -9.78
CA ALA A 184 -1.04 -0.83 -10.63
C ALA A 184 -0.86 -2.18 -11.29
N GLY A 185 -0.67 -2.22 -12.61
CA GLY A 185 -0.62 -3.47 -13.38
C GLY A 185 -1.87 -4.32 -13.19
N PHE A 186 -3.06 -3.70 -13.17
CA PHE A 186 -4.32 -4.43 -13.11
C PHE A 186 -4.83 -4.69 -14.53
N SER A 187 -4.80 -5.94 -14.97
CA SER A 187 -4.97 -6.29 -16.38
C SER A 187 -5.92 -7.45 -16.64
N ASP A 188 -6.38 -7.57 -17.88
CA ASP A 188 -7.09 -8.76 -18.34
C ASP A 188 -6.10 -9.92 -18.51
N TYR A 189 -6.37 -11.09 -17.95
CA TYR A 189 -5.42 -12.20 -18.07
C TYR A 189 -5.39 -12.83 -19.48
N GLN A 190 -6.42 -12.58 -20.31
CA GLN A 190 -6.47 -13.11 -21.68
C GLN A 190 -5.73 -12.19 -22.66
N SER A 191 -6.04 -10.88 -22.67
CA SER A 191 -5.38 -9.94 -23.57
C SER A 191 -4.06 -9.37 -23.03
N TYR A 192 -3.84 -9.45 -21.72
CA TYR A 192 -2.76 -8.76 -20.99
C TYR A 192 -2.85 -7.23 -21.02
N ASP A 193 -3.95 -6.68 -21.52
CA ASP A 193 -4.16 -5.23 -21.52
C ASP A 193 -4.50 -4.72 -20.12
N THR A 194 -3.92 -3.58 -19.77
CA THR A 194 -4.24 -2.89 -18.52
C THR A 194 -5.61 -2.25 -18.62
N PHE A 195 -6.45 -2.46 -17.61
CA PHE A 195 -7.77 -1.85 -17.56
C PHE A 195 -7.66 -0.34 -17.39
N GLN A 196 -8.39 0.42 -18.22
CA GLN A 196 -8.50 1.86 -18.03
C GLN A 196 -9.41 2.16 -16.83
N LEU A 197 -8.99 3.08 -15.97
CA LEU A 197 -9.75 3.46 -14.77
C LEU A 197 -11.17 3.93 -15.09
N ALA A 198 -11.34 4.67 -16.20
CA ALA A 198 -12.63 5.17 -16.64
C ALA A 198 -13.64 4.06 -17.00
N ASP A 199 -13.13 2.88 -17.42
CA ASP A 199 -13.98 1.75 -17.83
C ASP A 199 -14.41 0.89 -16.64
N ILE A 200 -13.61 0.86 -15.57
CA ILE A 200 -13.84 -0.03 -14.43
C ILE A 200 -14.40 0.67 -13.19
N LEU A 201 -14.27 2.00 -13.10
CA LEU A 201 -14.78 2.80 -11.98
C LEU A 201 -16.03 3.60 -12.41
N SER A 202 -17.20 3.13 -11.98
CA SER A 202 -18.46 3.84 -12.19
C SER A 202 -18.48 5.24 -11.53
N PRO A 203 -19.33 6.17 -12.00
CA PRO A 203 -19.50 7.47 -11.34
C PRO A 203 -19.87 7.37 -9.85
N ALA A 204 -20.64 6.35 -9.48
CA ALA A 204 -21.04 6.12 -8.09
C ALA A 204 -19.86 5.74 -7.20
N ILE A 205 -18.97 4.84 -7.66
CA ILE A 205 -17.77 4.50 -6.89
C ILE A 205 -16.79 5.68 -6.84
N LEU A 206 -16.63 6.43 -7.95
CA LEU A 206 -15.78 7.62 -7.98
C LEU A 206 -16.22 8.67 -6.93
N ALA A 207 -17.52 8.94 -6.81
CA ALA A 207 -18.05 9.86 -5.81
C ALA A 207 -17.82 9.38 -4.36
N GLN A 208 -17.75 8.07 -4.15
CA GLN A 208 -17.51 7.47 -2.84
C GLN A 208 -16.04 7.61 -2.38
N LEU A 209 -15.10 7.54 -3.31
CA LEU A 209 -13.66 7.52 -3.04
C LEU A 209 -13.15 8.88 -2.54
N ASP A 210 -12.16 8.82 -1.64
CA ASP A 210 -11.36 9.95 -1.17
C ASP A 210 -10.13 10.14 -2.05
N CYS A 211 -9.54 9.07 -2.57
CA CYS A 211 -8.41 9.15 -3.51
C CYS A 211 -8.22 7.87 -4.31
N ILE A 212 -7.53 8.02 -5.46
CA ILE A 212 -7.05 6.90 -6.28
C ILE A 212 -5.54 7.04 -6.44
N GLN A 213 -4.81 5.94 -6.38
CA GLN A 213 -3.39 5.90 -6.76
C GLN A 213 -3.20 4.89 -7.90
N THR A 214 -2.53 5.29 -8.98
CA THR A 214 -2.39 4.46 -10.17
C THR A 214 -1.03 4.59 -10.85
N ASP A 215 -0.74 3.69 -11.79
CA ASP A 215 0.31 3.88 -12.79
C ASP A 215 -0.21 4.61 -14.05
N PRO A 216 0.68 5.09 -14.93
CA PRO A 216 0.29 5.80 -16.14
C PRO A 216 -0.39 4.91 -17.20
N SER A 217 -0.25 3.58 -17.13
CA SER A 217 -0.86 2.68 -18.13
C SER A 217 -2.36 2.52 -17.95
N ALA A 218 -2.89 2.73 -16.74
CA ALA A 218 -4.32 2.63 -16.47
C ALA A 218 -5.08 3.96 -16.62
N LEU A 219 -4.41 5.05 -17.02
CA LEU A 219 -5.00 6.38 -17.03
C LEU A 219 -4.53 7.24 -18.21
N GLU A 220 -5.48 7.78 -18.96
CA GLU A 220 -5.21 8.86 -19.90
C GLU A 220 -4.78 10.13 -19.15
N LEU A 221 -3.50 10.53 -19.29
CA LEU A 221 -2.87 11.60 -18.52
C LEU A 221 -3.47 13.00 -18.78
N ASP A 222 -4.11 13.18 -19.94
CA ASP A 222 -4.83 14.40 -20.32
C ASP A 222 -6.35 14.30 -20.13
N GLY A 223 -6.83 13.13 -19.69
CA GLY A 223 -8.24 12.86 -19.46
C GLY A 223 -8.80 13.52 -18.20
N ALA A 224 -10.13 13.53 -18.09
CA ALA A 224 -10.85 14.17 -16.99
C ALA A 224 -10.45 13.63 -15.60
N LEU A 225 -10.20 12.33 -15.48
CA LEU A 225 -9.77 11.71 -14.21
C LEU A 225 -8.36 12.17 -13.79
N ALA A 226 -7.42 12.29 -14.73
CA ALA A 226 -6.06 12.73 -14.45
C ALA A 226 -5.97 14.21 -14.06
N ARG A 227 -6.94 15.02 -14.52
CA ARG A 227 -7.02 16.47 -14.30
C ARG A 227 -8.01 16.86 -13.19
N GLY A 228 -8.92 15.96 -12.81
CA GLY A 228 -9.95 16.18 -11.81
C GLY A 228 -9.41 16.27 -10.38
N ASP A 229 -10.25 16.73 -9.45
CA ASP A 229 -9.95 16.74 -8.01
C ASP A 229 -10.91 15.90 -7.17
N SER A 230 -11.86 15.22 -7.81
CA SER A 230 -12.98 14.54 -7.13
C SER A 230 -13.31 13.21 -7.82
N PRO A 231 -12.69 12.09 -7.41
CA PRO A 231 -11.61 12.00 -6.43
C PRO A 231 -10.25 12.43 -7.04
N PRO A 232 -9.29 12.90 -6.24
CA PRO A 232 -7.94 13.16 -6.73
C PRO A 232 -7.22 11.85 -7.07
N VAL A 233 -6.59 11.82 -8.24
CA VAL A 233 -5.87 10.65 -8.78
C VAL A 233 -4.37 10.90 -8.77
N LEU A 234 -3.64 10.17 -7.91
CA LEU A 234 -2.18 10.19 -7.81
C LEU A 234 -1.55 9.21 -8.79
N VAL A 235 -0.81 9.74 -9.75
CA VAL A 235 -0.11 8.91 -10.74
C VAL A 235 1.33 8.70 -10.31
N LYS A 236 1.74 7.43 -10.20
CA LYS A 236 3.12 7.03 -9.94
C LYS A 236 3.91 7.15 -11.23
N LEU A 237 4.78 8.16 -11.31
CA LEU A 237 5.60 8.40 -12.49
C LEU A 237 6.90 7.58 -12.41
N VAL A 238 7.10 6.70 -13.39
CA VAL A 238 8.36 5.97 -13.60
C VAL A 238 9.29 6.74 -14.54
N SER A 239 8.73 7.61 -15.38
CA SER A 239 9.46 8.58 -16.19
C SER A 239 8.64 9.87 -16.25
N ILE A 240 9.26 10.97 -16.64
CA ILE A 240 8.55 12.25 -16.83
C ILE A 240 7.81 12.17 -18.19
N PRO A 241 6.47 12.11 -18.21
CA PRO A 241 5.69 12.12 -19.44
C PRO A 241 5.71 13.52 -20.09
N PRO A 242 5.35 13.63 -21.38
CA PRO A 242 5.20 14.93 -22.05
C PRO A 242 4.09 15.78 -21.41
N THR A 243 3.04 15.15 -20.88
CA THR A 243 1.94 15.80 -20.17
C THR A 243 1.87 15.26 -18.74
N LEU A 244 2.00 16.17 -17.77
CA LEU A 244 1.94 15.79 -16.35
C LEU A 244 0.49 15.74 -15.88
N PRO A 245 0.08 14.68 -15.17
CA PRO A 245 -1.21 14.64 -14.50
C PRO A 245 -1.27 15.67 -13.37
N ARG A 246 -2.47 15.95 -12.86
CA ARG A 246 -2.65 16.93 -11.78
C ARG A 246 -1.95 16.55 -10.49
N HIS A 247 -1.95 15.27 -10.13
CA HIS A 247 -1.27 14.77 -8.93
C HIS A 247 -0.23 13.73 -9.33
N ALA A 248 1.04 13.99 -9.03
CA ALA A 248 2.15 13.16 -9.45
C ALA A 248 2.96 12.68 -8.24
N LEU A 249 3.22 11.38 -8.18
CA LEU A 249 4.15 10.78 -7.23
C LEU A 249 5.49 10.56 -7.92
N PHE A 250 6.50 11.29 -7.49
CA PHE A 250 7.87 11.18 -7.97
C PHE A 250 8.61 10.09 -7.20
N GLN A 251 9.22 9.11 -7.86
CA GLN A 251 9.94 8.04 -7.18
C GLN A 251 11.46 8.18 -7.26
N SER A 252 12.15 7.52 -6.32
CA SER A 252 13.62 7.41 -6.30
C SER A 252 14.16 6.89 -7.63
N PRO A 253 15.25 7.49 -8.15
CA PRO A 253 15.97 6.96 -9.31
C PRO A 253 16.31 5.47 -9.18
N ARG A 254 16.39 4.89 -7.97
CA ARG A 254 16.70 3.46 -7.78
C ARG A 254 15.72 2.49 -8.45
N ALA A 255 14.45 2.86 -8.66
CA ALA A 255 13.52 2.04 -9.44
C ALA A 255 13.84 2.02 -10.96
N PHE A 256 14.77 2.86 -11.42
CA PHE A 256 15.25 2.93 -12.80
C PHE A 256 16.42 1.96 -13.09
N PHE A 257 17.01 1.30 -12.08
CA PHE A 257 18.36 0.72 -12.18
C PHE A 257 18.46 -0.82 -12.17
N THR A 258 17.42 -1.58 -12.52
CA THR A 258 17.59 -3.03 -12.77
C THR A 258 17.96 -3.39 -14.21
N GLY A 259 18.32 -2.40 -15.04
CA GLY A 259 18.95 -2.67 -16.33
C GLY A 259 19.50 -1.39 -16.95
N PHE A 260 20.82 -1.35 -17.16
CA PHE A 260 21.62 -0.29 -17.77
C PHE A 260 22.09 0.84 -16.86
N ASP A 261 23.40 0.79 -16.57
CA ASP A 261 24.26 1.89 -16.15
C ASP A 261 24.09 3.11 -17.07
N THR A 262 23.13 3.98 -16.77
CA THR A 262 23.15 5.35 -17.30
C THR A 262 23.07 6.34 -16.13
N PRO A 263 24.12 7.16 -15.94
CA PRO A 263 24.15 8.14 -14.86
C PRO A 263 23.20 9.28 -15.19
N TYR A 264 22.02 9.28 -14.57
CA TYR A 264 21.05 10.38 -14.63
C TYR A 264 21.46 11.60 -13.78
N THR A 265 22.73 11.73 -13.41
CA THR A 265 23.26 12.84 -12.61
C THR A 265 23.37 14.16 -13.37
N SER A 266 22.95 14.24 -14.64
CA SER A 266 23.18 15.43 -15.47
C SER A 266 21.93 16.07 -16.07
N ARG A 267 20.71 15.55 -15.84
CA ARG A 267 19.50 16.27 -16.26
C ARG A 267 18.93 17.03 -15.08
N PRO A 268 19.10 18.37 -15.02
CA PRO A 268 18.58 19.15 -13.93
C PRO A 268 17.04 19.04 -13.90
N ALA A 269 16.45 19.37 -12.76
CA ALA A 269 15.02 19.39 -12.52
C ALA A 269 14.15 20.38 -13.35
N PRO A 270 14.63 21.31 -14.21
CA PRO A 270 13.76 22.35 -14.78
C PRO A 270 13.02 21.96 -16.07
N ALA A 271 13.11 20.72 -16.56
CA ALA A 271 12.36 20.30 -17.75
C ALA A 271 10.92 19.84 -17.45
N VAL A 272 10.57 19.69 -16.18
CA VAL A 272 9.20 19.42 -15.73
C VAL A 272 8.50 20.77 -15.64
N VAL A 273 8.06 21.31 -16.79
CA VAL A 273 7.15 22.46 -16.80
C VAL A 273 5.81 21.92 -16.28
N PRO A 274 5.32 22.38 -15.10
CA PRO A 274 3.98 22.02 -14.66
C PRO A 274 2.98 22.38 -15.77
N PRO A 275 1.87 21.63 -15.91
CA PRO A 275 0.82 22.03 -16.85
C PRO A 275 0.44 23.49 -16.55
N ASP A 276 0.15 24.28 -17.59
CA ASP A 276 -0.17 25.73 -17.60
C ASP A 276 -0.34 26.38 -16.23
N ALA A 277 0.26 27.56 -16.01
CA ALA A 277 0.30 28.30 -14.74
C ALA A 277 -1.05 28.51 -14.00
N HIS A 278 -2.17 28.18 -14.63
CA HIS A 278 -3.53 28.24 -14.09
C HIS A 278 -4.08 26.90 -13.56
N THR A 279 -3.41 25.77 -13.78
CA THR A 279 -3.86 24.45 -13.30
C THR A 279 -3.17 24.10 -11.98
N PRO A 280 -3.90 23.89 -10.87
CA PRO A 280 -3.29 23.53 -9.60
C PRO A 280 -2.65 22.14 -9.69
N PHE A 281 -1.31 22.07 -9.59
CA PHE A 281 -0.54 20.82 -9.58
C PHE A 281 -0.19 20.40 -8.15
N VAL A 282 -0.11 19.08 -7.92
CA VAL A 282 0.23 18.48 -6.62
C VAL A 282 1.39 17.52 -6.80
N ALA A 283 2.54 17.88 -6.23
CA ALA A 283 3.75 17.06 -6.26
C ALA A 283 3.88 16.26 -4.95
N VAL A 284 3.93 14.93 -5.05
CA VAL A 284 4.11 14.04 -3.90
C VAL A 284 5.51 13.45 -3.91
N PHE A 285 6.23 13.60 -2.80
CA PHE A 285 7.60 13.08 -2.63
C PHE A 285 7.63 11.99 -1.55
N PRO A 286 7.91 10.72 -1.88
CA PRO A 286 8.00 9.65 -0.91
C PRO A 286 9.26 9.80 -0.06
N ARG A 287 9.21 9.40 1.22
CA ARG A 287 10.36 9.48 2.12
C ARG A 287 11.53 8.62 1.64
N SER A 288 11.27 7.52 0.95
CA SER A 288 12.32 6.69 0.34
C SER A 288 13.17 7.46 -0.68
N LEU A 289 12.61 8.44 -1.39
CA LEU A 289 13.35 9.35 -2.27
C LEU A 289 14.23 10.31 -1.46
N GLU A 290 13.71 10.87 -0.37
CA GLU A 290 14.47 11.75 0.53
C GLU A 290 15.63 10.99 1.20
N ALA A 291 15.35 9.79 1.73
CA ALA A 291 16.37 8.90 2.30
C ALA A 291 17.43 8.50 1.26
N SER A 292 17.03 8.18 0.03
CA SER A 292 17.98 7.89 -1.06
C SER A 292 18.83 9.12 -1.41
N SER A 293 18.24 10.32 -1.37
CA SER A 293 18.94 11.57 -1.67
C SER A 293 19.99 11.96 -0.62
N SER A 294 19.85 11.50 0.62
CA SER A 294 20.88 11.67 1.66
C SER A 294 22.23 11.04 1.27
N ALA A 295 22.22 10.02 0.40
CA ALA A 295 23.43 9.39 -0.13
C ALA A 295 24.00 10.11 -1.36
N ALA A 296 23.30 11.11 -1.90
CA ALA A 296 23.69 11.87 -3.09
C ALA A 296 23.29 13.36 -2.93
N PRO A 297 24.16 14.22 -2.36
CA PRO A 297 23.83 15.61 -2.02
C PRO A 297 23.24 16.44 -3.17
N GLY A 298 23.70 16.21 -4.42
CA GLY A 298 23.15 16.89 -5.59
C GLY A 298 21.69 16.52 -5.89
N ALA A 299 21.28 15.28 -5.61
CA ALA A 299 19.88 14.86 -5.77
C ALA A 299 18.99 15.49 -4.70
N ALA A 300 19.48 15.62 -3.46
CA ALA A 300 18.75 16.27 -2.38
C ALA A 300 18.50 17.75 -2.68
N LEU A 301 19.53 18.46 -3.15
CA LEU A 301 19.41 19.85 -3.59
C LEU A 301 18.41 20.00 -4.75
N ALA A 302 18.52 19.15 -5.77
CA ALA A 302 17.59 19.21 -6.91
C ALA A 302 16.12 18.95 -6.53
N ILE A 303 15.87 18.05 -5.58
CA ILE A 303 14.52 17.80 -5.05
C ILE A 303 14.00 19.03 -4.32
N GLU A 304 14.80 19.62 -3.44
CA GLU A 304 14.38 20.82 -2.70
C GLU A 304 14.20 22.03 -3.62
N ASP A 305 15.08 22.26 -4.59
CA ASP A 305 14.93 23.29 -5.61
C ASP A 305 13.62 23.11 -6.39
N PHE A 306 13.27 21.88 -6.74
CA PHE A 306 12.00 21.58 -7.40
C PHE A 306 10.80 21.84 -6.49
N LYS A 307 10.85 21.42 -5.20
CA LYS A 307 9.79 21.72 -4.23
C LYS A 307 9.59 23.23 -4.06
N VAL A 308 10.67 24.01 -4.01
CA VAL A 308 10.62 25.48 -3.95
C VAL A 308 9.96 26.03 -5.22
N ALA A 309 10.40 25.60 -6.40
CA ALA A 309 9.85 26.05 -7.66
C ALA A 309 8.36 25.68 -7.86
N CYS A 310 7.90 24.57 -7.27
CA CYS A 310 6.47 24.24 -7.21
C CYS A 310 5.70 25.26 -6.35
N ARG A 311 6.20 25.54 -5.14
CA ARG A 311 5.55 26.47 -4.20
C ARG A 311 5.49 27.90 -4.75
N GLU A 312 6.56 28.38 -5.38
CA GLU A 312 6.61 29.70 -6.03
C GLU A 312 5.56 29.86 -7.14
N ARG A 313 5.18 28.76 -7.79
CA ARG A 313 4.12 28.71 -8.81
C ARG A 313 2.72 28.43 -8.24
N GLY A 314 2.58 28.40 -6.91
CA GLY A 314 1.29 28.13 -6.24
C GLY A 314 0.84 26.67 -6.32
N HIS A 315 1.76 25.73 -6.53
CA HIS A 315 1.47 24.29 -6.52
C HIS A 315 1.63 23.70 -5.12
N ASP A 316 0.85 22.66 -4.82
CA ASP A 316 0.93 21.94 -3.56
C ASP A 316 2.10 20.96 -3.59
N VAL A 317 2.85 20.89 -2.48
CA VAL A 317 3.89 19.91 -2.25
C VAL A 317 3.49 19.07 -1.05
N VAL A 318 3.34 17.76 -1.24
CA VAL A 318 2.92 16.82 -0.21
C VAL A 318 4.06 15.86 0.09
N ASP A 319 4.49 15.84 1.35
CA ASP A 319 5.44 14.85 1.81
C ASP A 319 4.72 13.50 1.98
N GLY A 320 5.19 12.49 1.26
CA GLY A 320 4.52 11.20 1.09
C GLY A 320 4.34 10.40 2.39
N GLY A 321 5.10 10.73 3.44
CA GLY A 321 4.97 10.20 4.79
C GLY A 321 4.86 8.67 4.85
N GLU A 322 5.97 7.95 4.72
CA GLU A 322 5.99 6.49 4.88
C GLU A 322 5.96 6.09 6.37
N ARG A 323 5.23 5.02 6.72
CA ARG A 323 5.46 4.30 7.99
C ARG A 323 6.68 3.39 7.84
N PRO A 324 7.44 3.12 8.91
CA PRO A 324 8.53 2.14 8.87
C PRO A 324 8.01 0.78 8.38
N GLY A 325 8.58 0.25 7.30
CA GLY A 325 8.17 -1.03 6.71
C GLY A 325 7.01 -0.97 5.73
N ASP A 326 6.52 0.22 5.35
CA ASP A 326 5.55 0.34 4.26
C ASP A 326 6.19 -0.11 2.94
N SER A 327 5.64 -1.19 2.37
CA SER A 327 5.99 -1.68 1.06
C SER A 327 5.72 -0.62 0.00
N LEU A 328 6.46 -0.64 -1.12
CA LEU A 328 6.18 0.15 -2.32
C LEU A 328 4.73 0.00 -2.82
N GLU A 329 4.00 -1.01 -2.33
CA GLU A 329 2.63 -1.40 -2.64
C GLU A 329 1.56 -0.63 -1.82
N ALA A 330 1.92 0.10 -0.76
CA ALA A 330 0.97 0.82 0.09
C ALA A 330 0.52 2.17 -0.51
N LEU A 331 -0.72 2.58 -0.28
CA LEU A 331 -1.19 3.94 -0.58
C LEU A 331 -0.32 4.98 0.12
N SER A 332 0.01 6.09 -0.55
CA SER A 332 0.76 7.19 0.08
C SER A 332 -0.04 7.79 1.25
N PRO A 333 0.40 7.63 2.51
CA PRO A 333 -0.35 8.14 3.65
C PRO A 333 -0.42 9.67 3.67
N GLY A 334 0.63 10.34 3.19
CA GLY A 334 0.65 11.79 3.02
C GLY A 334 -0.43 12.26 2.05
N PHE A 335 -0.52 11.64 0.87
CA PHE A 335 -1.52 11.97 -0.13
C PHE A 335 -2.94 11.69 0.34
N LEU A 336 -3.18 10.55 1.01
CA LEU A 336 -4.51 10.22 1.55
C LEU A 336 -5.00 11.26 2.57
N ARG A 337 -4.12 11.73 3.46
CA ARG A 337 -4.46 12.81 4.40
C ARG A 337 -4.78 14.11 3.69
N TRP A 338 -3.96 14.49 2.71
CA TRP A 338 -4.19 15.68 1.88
C TRP A 338 -5.55 15.59 1.16
N ALA A 339 -5.84 14.45 0.52
CA ALA A 339 -7.08 14.24 -0.24
C ALA A 339 -8.33 14.32 0.64
N ARG A 340 -8.28 13.72 1.84
CA ARG A 340 -9.39 13.82 2.82
C ARG A 340 -9.61 15.26 3.31
N ALA A 341 -8.53 15.97 3.62
CA ALA A 341 -8.62 17.38 4.03
C ALA A 341 -9.20 18.25 2.92
N ARG A 342 -8.80 18.00 1.66
CA ARG A 342 -9.32 18.67 0.46
C ARG A 342 -10.82 18.43 0.29
N LYS A 343 -11.26 17.16 0.36
CA LYS A 343 -12.67 16.77 0.26
C LYS A 343 -13.52 17.39 1.37
N ALA A 344 -13.02 17.41 2.60
CA ALA A 344 -13.69 18.07 3.73
C ALA A 344 -13.83 19.59 3.53
N ALA A 345 -12.79 20.25 3.00
CA ALA A 345 -12.84 21.68 2.70
C ALA A 345 -13.83 22.01 1.57
N GLN A 346 -13.90 21.17 0.53
CA GLN A 346 -14.88 21.32 -0.55
C GLN A 346 -16.32 21.15 -0.03
N ALA A 347 -16.56 20.17 0.84
CA ALA A 347 -17.87 19.98 1.47
C ALA A 347 -18.27 21.18 2.35
N ALA A 348 -17.31 21.80 3.04
CA ALA A 348 -17.56 22.99 3.86
C ALA A 348 -17.80 24.27 3.04
N ALA A 349 -17.27 24.36 1.82
CA ALA A 349 -17.44 25.52 0.93
C ALA A 349 -18.67 25.43 0.00
N GLY A 350 -19.25 24.23 -0.15
CA GLY A 350 -20.47 23.97 -0.92
C GLY A 350 -21.78 24.10 -0.11
N HIS A 351 -21.68 24.56 1.14
CA HIS A 351 -22.77 25.00 2.01
C HIS A 351 -22.60 26.49 2.30
#